data_AF-A0A2E5DXS5-F1
#
_entry.id   AF-A0A2E5DXS5-F1
#
_cell.length_a   1.000
_cell.length_b   1.000
_cell.length_c   1.000
_cell.angle_alpha   90.00
_cell.angle_beta   90.00
_cell.angle_gamma   90.00
#
_symmetry.space_group_name_H-M   'P 1'
#
loop_
_entity.id
_entity.type
_entity.pdbx_description
1 polymer ?
#
loop_
_entity_poly.entity_id
_entity_poly.type
_entity_poly.pdbx_seq_one_letter_code
_entity_poly.pdbx_strand_id
1 'polypeptide(L)'
;MQASIQKYMPAFVAIGSIGGFIGDVLQPLGPVLLYSAIFSGAAVLILWILRKRLSEKFHLAFGFLMAWLFCSSIFVGVQWMFDSNESGMFAEIVPGIASLQDRLGLVEVSLGQIEDQTNEINATTARIESSVNRVEEGISQLGQAGGIISDPQTAAQWYSNARMYELKGDFANARRAYLQCLAQMPDKIDAHLSFVDFLKMQEGRVGAREVYLPIARRHSGVAADIALAMLLPADKQVAALESIQIDGVIPVPVLFLLADRFSEDRLGFQTLEDKASERSWLERFLEDVELRPYLRYFADQSLAAEWSQTASSRFATLEATTSSSTLVMPVQLAINISNDSIMVNLSLADLAVDIQWRDTVDGEFVSTGLMDYIDPDTGRKMPYPQVQIPLQDGDVHFEVQYTTPDGRVMGPYDISFNALESGRARMKELLERFWTSWVDVGQNQIWFSHLIGNRLGIKSIRYKFNDDEEWSAFPVEPANSLHHVYSTGDFQTSIPRPIDVERILVQVEYYDGQWSTVREFRRKGAR
;
A
#
# COMPACT_ATOMS: atom_id res chain seq x y z
N MET A 1 10.97 -1.52 -47.72
CA MET A 1 10.07 -1.76 -46.57
C MET A 1 10.39 -3.07 -45.84
N GLN A 2 10.54 -4.21 -46.52
CA GLN A 2 11.02 -5.47 -45.89
C GLN A 2 12.44 -5.36 -45.29
N ALA A 3 13.41 -4.80 -46.03
CA ALA A 3 14.79 -4.63 -45.56
C ALA A 3 14.92 -3.66 -44.35
N SER A 4 14.00 -2.70 -44.21
CA SER A 4 13.94 -1.80 -43.07
C SER A 4 13.31 -2.46 -41.83
N ILE A 5 12.33 -3.35 -42.01
CA ILE A 5 11.69 -4.08 -40.90
C ILE A 5 12.68 -5.07 -40.26
N GLN A 6 13.47 -5.81 -41.05
CA GLN A 6 14.51 -6.71 -40.51
C GLN A 6 15.59 -5.98 -39.71
N LYS A 7 15.97 -4.77 -40.13
CA LYS A 7 16.98 -3.94 -39.44
C LYS A 7 16.54 -3.48 -38.03
N TYR A 8 15.24 -3.26 -37.83
CA TYR A 8 14.70 -2.81 -36.53
C TYR A 8 14.03 -3.93 -35.72
N MET A 9 13.99 -5.15 -36.27
CA MET A 9 13.39 -6.32 -35.62
C MET A 9 13.99 -6.63 -34.23
N PRO A 10 15.32 -6.55 -33.99
CA PRO A 10 15.87 -6.73 -32.65
C PRO A 10 15.43 -5.66 -31.65
N ALA A 11 15.25 -4.41 -32.11
CA ALA A 11 14.74 -3.33 -31.29
C ALA A 11 13.25 -3.56 -30.94
N PHE A 12 12.45 -4.09 -31.87
CA PHE A 12 11.07 -4.46 -31.60
C PHE A 12 10.94 -5.65 -30.65
N VAL A 13 11.81 -6.65 -30.76
CA VAL A 13 11.87 -7.75 -29.77
C VAL A 13 12.27 -7.23 -28.40
N ALA A 14 13.30 -6.37 -28.31
CA ALA A 14 13.74 -5.77 -27.05
C ALA A 14 12.63 -4.92 -26.39
N ILE A 15 11.93 -4.10 -27.18
CA ILE A 15 10.78 -3.30 -26.73
C ILE A 15 9.63 -4.20 -26.29
N GLY A 16 9.36 -5.31 -26.99
CA GLY A 16 8.35 -6.29 -26.60
C GLY A 16 8.68 -6.99 -25.28
N SER A 17 9.94 -7.36 -25.04
CA SER A 17 10.39 -7.97 -23.79
C SER A 17 10.40 -6.99 -22.60
N ILE A 18 10.77 -5.72 -22.82
CA ILE A 18 10.68 -4.68 -21.79
C ILE A 18 9.21 -4.35 -21.50
N GLY A 19 8.38 -4.24 -22.54
CA GLY A 19 6.95 -4.01 -22.41
C GLY A 19 6.24 -5.15 -21.68
N GLY A 20 6.58 -6.40 -21.98
CA GLY A 20 6.05 -7.57 -21.26
C GLY A 20 6.49 -7.62 -19.80
N PHE A 21 7.75 -7.29 -19.50
CA PHE A 21 8.25 -7.19 -18.12
C PHE A 21 7.57 -6.06 -17.33
N ILE A 22 7.42 -4.88 -17.91
CA ILE A 22 6.68 -3.75 -17.29
C ILE A 22 5.22 -4.14 -17.11
N GLY A 23 4.63 -4.81 -18.09
CA GLY A 23 3.28 -5.34 -18.03
C GLY A 23 3.10 -6.26 -16.83
N ASP A 24 3.97 -7.25 -16.65
CA ASP A 24 3.86 -8.20 -15.55
C ASP A 24 4.15 -7.57 -14.19
N VAL A 25 5.17 -6.72 -14.07
CA VAL A 25 5.46 -6.02 -12.80
C VAL A 25 4.28 -5.15 -12.36
N LEU A 26 3.58 -4.53 -13.31
CA LEU A 26 2.45 -3.62 -13.04
C LEU A 26 1.08 -4.29 -13.21
N GLN A 27 1.02 -5.57 -13.59
CA GLN A 27 -0.22 -6.31 -13.81
C GLN A 27 -1.13 -6.30 -12.56
N PRO A 28 -0.59 -6.42 -11.33
CA PRO A 28 -1.40 -6.27 -10.12
C PRO A 28 -2.04 -4.90 -9.93
N LEU A 29 -1.67 -3.87 -10.70
CA LEU A 29 -2.30 -2.54 -10.66
C LEU A 29 -3.41 -2.37 -11.73
N GLY A 30 -3.70 -3.41 -12.50
CA GLY A 30 -4.67 -3.43 -13.59
C GLY A 30 -4.05 -3.67 -14.98
N PRO A 31 -4.85 -3.71 -16.06
CA PRO A 31 -4.39 -4.09 -17.39
C PRO A 31 -3.65 -2.92 -18.09
N VAL A 32 -2.52 -2.50 -17.53
CA VAL A 32 -1.71 -1.35 -17.99
C VAL A 32 -1.33 -1.48 -19.46
N LEU A 33 -1.05 -2.70 -19.92
CA LEU A 33 -0.75 -2.95 -21.34
C LEU A 33 -1.95 -2.72 -22.27
N LEU A 34 -3.18 -3.02 -21.82
CA LEU A 34 -4.40 -2.72 -22.56
C LEU A 34 -4.58 -1.21 -22.70
N TYR A 35 -4.45 -0.46 -21.60
CA TYR A 35 -4.55 1.00 -21.66
C TYR A 35 -3.46 1.60 -22.56
N SER A 36 -2.22 1.10 -22.45
CA SER A 36 -1.11 1.54 -23.30
C SER A 36 -1.38 1.27 -24.79
N ALA A 37 -2.01 0.14 -25.12
CA ALA A 37 -2.41 -0.20 -26.48
C ALA A 37 -3.48 0.77 -27.00
N ILE A 38 -4.52 1.04 -26.20
CA ILE A 38 -5.59 1.98 -26.57
C ILE A 38 -5.03 3.38 -26.83
N PHE A 39 -4.20 3.92 -25.91
CA PHE A 39 -3.58 5.23 -26.06
C PHE A 39 -2.65 5.30 -27.27
N SER A 40 -1.88 4.24 -27.52
CA SER A 40 -0.99 4.16 -28.68
C SER A 40 -1.78 4.10 -29.98
N GLY A 41 -2.90 3.40 -30.00
CA GLY A 41 -3.84 3.38 -31.14
C GLY A 41 -4.42 4.75 -31.43
N ALA A 42 -4.87 5.47 -30.40
CA ALA A 42 -5.34 6.85 -30.53
C ALA A 42 -4.24 7.79 -31.04
N ALA A 43 -3.02 7.67 -30.51
CA ALA A 43 -1.87 8.48 -30.93
C ALA A 43 -1.46 8.21 -32.38
N VAL A 44 -1.47 6.94 -32.83
CA VAL A 44 -1.25 6.56 -34.24
C VAL A 44 -2.28 7.23 -35.15
N LEU A 45 -3.55 7.26 -34.73
CA LEU A 45 -4.66 7.81 -35.50
C LEU A 45 -4.54 9.34 -35.63
N ILE A 46 -4.20 10.02 -34.54
CA ILE A 46 -3.92 11.47 -34.51
C ILE A 46 -2.72 11.81 -35.41
N LEU A 47 -1.62 11.05 -35.29
CA LEU A 47 -0.44 11.22 -36.11
C LEU A 47 -0.76 10.99 -37.59
N TRP A 48 -1.54 9.97 -37.92
CA TRP A 48 -1.96 9.70 -39.30
C TRP A 48 -2.79 10.85 -39.90
N ILE A 49 -3.69 11.46 -39.13
CA ILE A 49 -4.49 12.64 -39.55
C ILE A 49 -3.58 13.86 -39.78
N LEU A 50 -2.63 14.09 -38.87
CA LEU A 50 -1.75 15.26 -38.90
C LEU A 50 -0.50 15.07 -39.78
N ARG A 51 -0.37 13.94 -40.49
CA ARG A 51 0.82 13.57 -41.28
C ARG A 51 1.28 14.62 -42.29
N LYS A 52 0.35 15.43 -42.82
CA LYS A 52 0.65 16.50 -43.80
C LYS A 52 1.19 17.79 -43.18
N ARG A 53 1.16 17.92 -41.85
CA ARG A 53 1.58 19.13 -41.10
C ARG A 53 2.79 18.89 -40.19
N LEU A 54 3.32 17.66 -40.14
CA LEU A 54 4.38 17.25 -39.21
C LEU A 54 5.74 17.15 -39.92
N SER A 55 6.83 17.24 -39.13
CA SER A 55 8.23 17.26 -39.60
C SER A 55 8.67 15.95 -40.26
N GLU A 56 9.83 15.96 -40.94
CA GLU A 56 10.42 14.76 -41.59
C GLU A 56 10.64 13.57 -40.63
N LYS A 57 10.66 13.79 -39.32
CA LYS A 57 10.80 12.73 -38.30
C LYS A 57 9.49 12.00 -37.98
N PHE A 58 8.38 12.39 -38.59
CA PHE A 58 7.05 11.77 -38.41
C PHE A 58 7.06 10.24 -38.56
N HIS A 59 7.76 9.73 -39.57
CA HIS A 59 7.81 8.30 -39.87
C HIS A 59 8.47 7.48 -38.74
N LEU A 60 9.38 8.08 -37.97
CA LEU A 60 10.06 7.41 -36.86
C LEU A 60 9.13 7.25 -35.66
N ALA A 61 8.42 8.31 -35.28
CA ALA A 61 7.43 8.29 -34.19
C ALA A 61 6.23 7.39 -34.53
N PHE A 62 5.74 7.47 -35.76
CA PHE A 62 4.65 6.62 -36.24
C PHE A 62 5.06 5.13 -36.26
N GLY A 63 6.27 4.81 -36.71
CA GLY A 63 6.79 3.45 -36.72
C GLY A 63 6.98 2.87 -35.32
N PHE A 64 7.47 3.67 -34.37
CA PHE A 64 7.61 3.28 -32.97
C PHE A 64 6.24 2.98 -32.33
N LEU A 65 5.27 3.89 -32.48
CA LEU A 65 3.94 3.71 -31.88
C LEU A 65 3.16 2.55 -32.50
N MET A 66 3.31 2.30 -33.81
CA MET A 66 2.70 1.13 -34.45
C MET A 66 3.27 -0.19 -33.94
N ALA A 67 4.58 -0.25 -33.70
CA ALA A 67 5.19 -1.46 -33.17
C ALA A 67 4.88 -1.66 -31.69
N TRP A 68 4.85 -0.58 -30.90
CA TRP A 68 4.39 -0.62 -29.52
C TRP A 68 2.94 -1.09 -29.44
N LEU A 69 2.05 -0.55 -30.28
CA LEU A 69 0.66 -0.97 -30.41
C LEU A 69 0.56 -2.46 -30.77
N PHE A 70 1.35 -2.94 -31.72
CA PHE A 70 1.34 -4.34 -32.14
C PHE A 70 1.83 -5.27 -31.04
N CYS A 71 2.93 -4.93 -30.36
CA CYS A 71 3.47 -5.74 -29.27
C CYS A 71 2.53 -5.78 -28.06
N SER A 72 2.00 -4.62 -27.65
CA SER A 72 1.02 -4.55 -26.55
C SER A 72 -0.28 -5.28 -26.88
N SER A 73 -0.79 -5.18 -28.11
CA SER A 73 -2.01 -5.87 -28.54
C SER A 73 -1.85 -7.39 -28.62
N ILE A 74 -0.68 -7.89 -29.09
CA ILE A 74 -0.37 -9.33 -29.04
C ILE A 74 -0.33 -9.79 -27.59
N PHE A 75 0.30 -9.02 -26.70
CA PHE A 75 0.45 -9.38 -25.30
C PHE A 75 -0.91 -9.50 -24.59
N VAL A 76 -1.77 -8.50 -24.77
CA VAL A 76 -3.17 -8.52 -24.27
C VAL A 76 -3.93 -9.72 -24.85
N GLY A 77 -3.78 -9.99 -26.16
CA GLY A 77 -4.45 -11.12 -26.81
C GLY A 77 -3.98 -12.48 -26.27
N VAL A 78 -2.71 -12.61 -25.91
CA VAL A 78 -2.17 -13.83 -25.29
C VAL A 78 -2.62 -13.94 -23.83
N GLN A 79 -2.61 -12.85 -23.05
CA GLN A 79 -3.15 -12.85 -21.68
C GLN A 79 -4.62 -13.33 -21.63
N TRP A 80 -5.46 -12.88 -22.56
CA TRP A 80 -6.85 -13.35 -22.67
C TRP A 80 -6.98 -14.82 -23.10
N MET A 81 -6.02 -15.37 -23.84
CA MET A 81 -6.03 -16.79 -24.24
C MET A 81 -5.59 -17.75 -23.12
N PHE A 82 -4.83 -17.26 -22.14
CA PHE A 82 -4.24 -18.08 -21.06
C PHE A 82 -4.77 -17.73 -19.65
N ASP A 83 -5.82 -16.91 -19.56
CA ASP A 83 -6.52 -16.52 -18.31
C ASP A 83 -5.59 -16.02 -17.17
N SER A 84 -4.49 -15.38 -17.55
CA SER A 84 -3.37 -15.02 -16.66
C SER A 84 -3.54 -13.64 -16.04
N ASN A 85 -4.74 -13.32 -15.54
CA ASN A 85 -5.09 -11.95 -15.16
C ASN A 85 -4.45 -11.48 -13.85
N GLU A 86 -4.11 -12.39 -12.92
CA GLU A 86 -3.71 -12.01 -11.55
C GLU A 86 -2.21 -11.81 -11.34
N SER A 87 -1.34 -12.59 -12.02
CA SER A 87 0.11 -12.59 -11.76
C SER A 87 0.97 -12.11 -12.94
N GLY A 88 0.41 -12.03 -14.15
CA GLY A 88 1.18 -11.77 -15.37
C GLY A 88 1.88 -13.03 -15.92
N MET A 89 2.22 -13.03 -17.20
CA MET A 89 2.61 -14.25 -17.95
C MET A 89 3.98 -14.81 -17.54
N PHE A 90 4.91 -13.94 -17.11
CA PHE A 90 6.27 -14.31 -16.74
C PHE A 90 6.47 -14.48 -15.23
N ALA A 91 5.51 -14.13 -14.38
CA ALA A 91 5.63 -14.36 -12.93
C ALA A 91 5.74 -15.86 -12.60
N GLU A 92 5.10 -16.73 -13.38
CA GLU A 92 5.19 -18.19 -13.25
C GLU A 92 6.45 -18.79 -13.90
N ILE A 93 7.07 -18.08 -14.84
CA ILE A 93 8.18 -18.61 -15.68
C ILE A 93 9.55 -18.09 -15.21
N VAL A 94 9.61 -16.89 -14.62
CA VAL A 94 10.84 -16.24 -14.14
C VAL A 94 10.80 -16.12 -12.62
N PRO A 95 11.55 -16.97 -11.88
CA PRO A 95 11.69 -16.85 -10.45
C PRO A 95 12.29 -15.47 -10.12
N GLY A 96 11.53 -14.60 -9.47
CA GLY A 96 12.01 -13.26 -9.10
C GLY A 96 10.97 -12.14 -9.30
N ILE A 97 10.06 -12.27 -10.27
CA ILE A 97 9.04 -11.25 -10.53
C ILE A 97 8.02 -11.23 -9.40
N ALA A 98 7.53 -12.41 -8.97
CA ALA A 98 6.67 -12.53 -7.79
C ALA A 98 7.33 -11.95 -6.54
N SER A 99 8.61 -12.23 -6.29
CA SER A 99 9.33 -11.65 -5.15
C SER A 99 9.59 -10.14 -5.29
N LEU A 100 9.67 -9.61 -6.51
CA LEU A 100 9.83 -8.16 -6.74
C LEU A 100 8.50 -7.44 -6.54
N GLN A 101 7.41 -8.01 -7.04
CA GLN A 101 6.07 -7.51 -6.79
C GLN A 101 5.76 -7.58 -5.28
N ASP A 102 6.11 -8.67 -4.60
CA ASP A 102 6.00 -8.82 -3.13
C ASP A 102 6.82 -7.78 -2.37
N ARG A 103 8.10 -7.59 -2.74
CA ARG A 103 8.96 -6.53 -2.17
C ARG A 103 8.48 -5.10 -2.45
N LEU A 104 7.69 -4.91 -3.51
CA LEU A 104 7.05 -3.63 -3.83
C LEU A 104 5.64 -3.51 -3.22
N GLY A 105 5.19 -4.51 -2.46
CA GLY A 105 3.84 -4.55 -1.87
C GLY A 105 2.72 -4.81 -2.88
N LEU A 106 3.05 -5.26 -4.09
CA LEU A 106 2.13 -5.47 -5.22
C LEU A 106 1.50 -6.87 -5.27
N VAL A 107 2.04 -7.86 -4.54
CA VAL A 107 1.55 -9.27 -4.56
C VAL A 107 0.67 -9.63 -3.36
N GLU A 108 0.80 -8.95 -2.22
CA GLU A 108 0.01 -9.27 -1.01
C GLU A 108 -1.39 -8.65 -1.01
N VAL A 109 -1.68 -7.79 -1.99
CA VAL A 109 -3.00 -7.25 -2.27
C VAL A 109 -3.44 -7.92 -3.56
N SER A 110 -3.73 -9.23 -3.50
CA SER A 110 -4.40 -9.89 -4.62
C SER A 110 -5.70 -9.15 -4.82
N LEU A 111 -5.78 -8.38 -5.91
CA LEU A 111 -7.01 -7.71 -6.30
C LEU A 111 -8.16 -8.71 -6.34
N GLY A 112 -7.91 -10.00 -6.59
CA GLY A 112 -8.89 -11.08 -6.50
C GLY A 112 -9.48 -11.32 -5.10
N GLN A 113 -8.70 -11.33 -4.02
CA GLN A 113 -9.26 -11.48 -2.65
C GLN A 113 -9.96 -10.21 -2.17
N ILE A 114 -9.42 -9.04 -2.52
CA ILE A 114 -10.09 -7.77 -2.24
C ILE A 114 -11.32 -7.62 -3.13
N GLU A 115 -11.32 -8.07 -4.37
CA GLU A 115 -12.45 -8.04 -5.29
C GLU A 115 -13.52 -9.05 -4.86
N ASP A 116 -13.15 -10.26 -4.42
CA ASP A 116 -14.09 -11.26 -3.91
C ASP A 116 -14.70 -10.84 -2.58
N GLN A 117 -13.89 -10.38 -1.61
CA GLN A 117 -14.41 -9.82 -0.36
C GLN A 117 -15.21 -8.54 -0.63
N THR A 118 -14.74 -7.64 -1.50
CA THR A 118 -15.48 -6.43 -1.87
C THR A 118 -16.75 -6.76 -2.63
N ASN A 119 -16.81 -7.83 -3.43
CA ASN A 119 -18.00 -8.27 -4.15
C ASN A 119 -19.01 -8.92 -3.19
N GLU A 120 -18.54 -9.72 -2.23
CA GLU A 120 -19.37 -10.28 -1.15
C GLU A 120 -19.94 -9.14 -0.29
N ILE A 121 -19.08 -8.21 0.14
CA ILE A 121 -19.44 -7.03 0.93
C ILE A 121 -20.33 -6.04 0.14
N ASN A 122 -20.12 -5.87 -1.17
CA ASN A 122 -20.99 -5.06 -2.03
C ASN A 122 -22.34 -5.75 -2.23
N ALA A 123 -22.38 -7.07 -2.30
CA ALA A 123 -23.63 -7.82 -2.32
C ALA A 123 -24.38 -7.71 -0.98
N THR A 124 -23.67 -7.73 0.15
CA THR A 124 -24.20 -7.44 1.49
C THR A 124 -24.78 -6.03 1.57
N THR A 125 -24.03 -5.04 1.10
CA THR A 125 -24.43 -3.62 1.07
C THR A 125 -25.64 -3.42 0.16
N ALA A 126 -25.66 -4.03 -1.03
CA ALA A 126 -26.79 -3.97 -1.95
C ALA A 126 -28.07 -4.62 -1.37
N ARG A 127 -27.93 -5.68 -0.55
CA ARG A 127 -29.08 -6.27 0.17
C ARG A 127 -29.60 -5.33 1.24
N ILE A 128 -28.72 -4.67 1.99
CA ILE A 128 -29.10 -3.64 2.98
C ILE A 128 -29.77 -2.46 2.26
N GLU A 129 -29.19 -1.93 1.19
CA GLU A 129 -29.78 -0.88 0.34
C GLU A 129 -31.17 -1.28 -0.19
N SER A 130 -31.36 -2.52 -0.64
CA SER A 130 -32.68 -3.01 -1.11
C SER A 130 -33.73 -3.09 0.01
N SER A 131 -33.29 -3.30 1.26
CA SER A 131 -34.17 -3.25 2.44
C SER A 131 -34.47 -1.81 2.85
N VAL A 132 -33.48 -0.92 2.72
CA VAL A 132 -33.61 0.52 2.96
C VAL A 132 -34.52 1.19 1.93
N ASN A 133 -34.39 0.91 0.63
CA ASN A 133 -35.25 1.48 -0.41
C ASN A 133 -36.75 1.21 -0.14
N ARG A 134 -37.08 0.04 0.45
CA ARG A 134 -38.46 -0.29 0.86
C ARG A 134 -38.94 0.48 2.09
N VAL A 135 -38.02 0.87 2.98
CA VAL A 135 -38.31 1.72 4.16
C VAL A 135 -38.29 3.20 3.78
N GLU A 136 -37.43 3.61 2.87
CA GLU A 136 -37.33 4.94 2.29
C GLU A 136 -38.55 5.27 1.44
N GLU A 137 -39.18 4.31 0.75
CA GLU A 137 -40.51 4.50 0.16
C GLU A 137 -41.59 4.81 1.23
N GLY A 138 -41.49 4.20 2.41
CA GLY A 138 -42.37 4.46 3.55
C GLY A 138 -42.09 5.81 4.25
N ILE A 139 -40.82 6.23 4.32
CA ILE A 139 -40.40 7.51 4.91
C ILE A 139 -40.55 8.66 3.90
N SER A 140 -40.40 8.44 2.60
CA SER A 140 -40.66 9.42 1.54
C SER A 140 -42.15 9.78 1.47
N GLN A 141 -43.04 8.83 1.81
CA GLN A 141 -44.45 9.13 2.05
C GLN A 141 -44.68 10.06 3.26
N LEU A 142 -43.78 10.06 4.26
CA LEU A 142 -43.76 11.04 5.36
C LEU A 142 -43.04 12.35 4.97
N GLY A 143 -42.01 12.27 4.13
CA GLY A 143 -41.20 13.38 3.62
C GLY A 143 -41.93 14.32 2.66
N GLN A 144 -43.01 13.86 2.01
CA GLN A 144 -43.90 14.73 1.22
C GLN A 144 -44.56 15.84 2.06
N ALA A 145 -44.48 15.80 3.39
CA ALA A 145 -44.97 16.86 4.26
C ALA A 145 -43.92 17.96 4.60
N GLY A 146 -42.62 17.75 4.39
CA GLY A 146 -41.55 18.77 4.51
C GLY A 146 -41.56 19.66 5.77
N GLY A 147 -42.27 19.26 6.83
CA GLY A 147 -42.78 20.16 7.85
C GLY A 147 -42.96 19.45 9.18
N ILE A 148 -43.18 20.24 10.22
CA ILE A 148 -43.42 19.72 11.57
C ILE A 148 -44.77 18.98 11.57
N ILE A 149 -44.72 17.70 11.94
CA ILE A 149 -45.90 16.86 12.12
C ILE A 149 -46.64 17.40 13.34
N SER A 150 -47.86 17.90 13.14
CA SER A 150 -48.60 18.66 14.16
C SER A 150 -49.11 17.78 15.32
N ASP A 151 -49.31 16.49 15.07
CA ASP A 151 -49.77 15.50 16.04
C ASP A 151 -48.97 14.19 15.92
N PRO A 152 -47.70 14.17 16.38
CA PRO A 152 -46.85 12.99 16.29
C PRO A 152 -47.28 11.93 17.31
N GLN A 153 -47.64 10.75 16.81
CA GLN A 153 -48.14 9.61 17.60
C GLN A 153 -47.13 8.47 17.70
N THR A 154 -46.13 8.44 16.81
CA THR A 154 -45.10 7.40 16.80
C THR A 154 -43.74 7.98 17.11
N ALA A 155 -42.87 7.14 17.68
CA ALA A 155 -41.51 7.53 18.02
C ALA A 155 -40.70 8.02 16.80
N ALA A 156 -40.91 7.44 15.61
CA ALA A 156 -40.29 7.90 14.37
C ALA A 156 -40.77 9.31 13.96
N GLN A 157 -42.04 9.63 14.15
CA GLN A 157 -42.58 10.99 13.92
C GLN A 157 -42.00 11.99 14.93
N TRP A 158 -41.85 11.60 16.20
CA TRP A 158 -41.18 12.42 17.21
C TRP A 158 -39.70 12.65 16.87
N TYR A 159 -38.98 11.64 16.38
CA TYR A 159 -37.60 11.76 15.93
C TYR A 159 -37.47 12.72 14.73
N SER A 160 -38.32 12.56 13.71
CA SER A 160 -38.37 13.46 12.55
C SER A 160 -38.62 14.91 12.97
N ASN A 161 -39.61 15.14 13.84
CA ASN A 161 -39.87 16.47 14.39
C ASN A 161 -38.67 17.02 15.16
N ALA A 162 -37.98 16.21 15.95
CA ALA A 162 -36.81 16.64 16.71
C ALA A 162 -35.70 17.17 15.76
N ARG A 163 -35.38 16.42 14.71
CA ARG A 163 -34.40 16.84 13.68
C ARG A 163 -34.85 18.12 12.98
N MET A 164 -36.12 18.24 12.61
CA MET A 164 -36.64 19.44 11.96
C MET A 164 -36.62 20.68 12.85
N TYR A 165 -36.92 20.54 14.15
CA TYR A 165 -36.82 21.64 15.10
C TYR A 165 -35.36 22.05 15.33
N GLU A 166 -34.44 21.09 15.41
CA GLU A 166 -33.00 21.34 15.53
C GLU A 166 -32.46 22.13 14.32
N LEU A 167 -32.81 21.71 13.10
CA LEU A 167 -32.44 22.41 11.86
C LEU A 167 -33.01 23.84 11.80
N LYS A 168 -34.17 24.08 12.40
CA LYS A 168 -34.80 25.41 12.49
C LYS A 168 -34.29 26.26 13.66
N GLY A 169 -33.40 25.73 14.50
CA GLY A 169 -32.91 26.40 15.71
C GLY A 169 -33.92 26.48 16.85
N ASP A 170 -35.06 25.78 16.77
CA ASP A 170 -36.07 25.71 17.82
C ASP A 170 -35.71 24.61 18.84
N PHE A 171 -34.65 24.88 19.60
CA PHE A 171 -34.07 23.88 20.46
C PHE A 171 -34.99 23.44 21.62
N ALA A 172 -35.89 24.30 22.07
CA ALA A 172 -36.85 23.96 23.12
C ALA A 172 -37.82 22.87 22.65
N ASN A 173 -38.35 23.01 21.42
CA ASN A 173 -39.21 21.99 20.83
C ASN A 173 -38.40 20.75 20.39
N ALA A 174 -37.18 20.93 19.89
CA ALA A 174 -36.29 19.81 19.58
C ALA A 174 -36.05 18.91 20.79
N ARG A 175 -35.69 19.49 21.95
CA ARG A 175 -35.46 18.77 23.20
C ARG A 175 -36.70 18.00 23.65
N ARG A 176 -37.89 18.63 23.59
CA ARG A 176 -39.14 17.95 23.95
C ARG A 176 -39.42 16.77 23.02
N ALA A 177 -39.24 16.96 21.72
CA ALA A 177 -39.46 15.92 20.72
C ALA A 177 -38.47 14.75 20.89
N TYR A 178 -37.19 15.01 21.17
CA TYR A 178 -36.23 13.96 21.52
C TYR A 178 -36.64 13.18 22.77
N LEU A 179 -37.04 13.85 23.85
CA LEU A 179 -37.49 13.16 25.07
C LEU A 179 -38.70 12.25 24.84
N GLN A 180 -39.66 12.70 24.00
CA GLN A 180 -40.81 11.87 23.62
C GLN A 180 -40.41 10.68 22.75
N CYS A 181 -39.46 10.88 21.83
CA CYS A 181 -38.88 9.82 21.01
C CYS A 181 -38.21 8.74 21.88
N LEU A 182 -37.28 9.14 22.76
CA LEU A 182 -36.52 8.20 23.61
C LEU A 182 -37.40 7.40 24.57
N ALA A 183 -38.51 7.99 25.04
CA ALA A 183 -39.47 7.28 25.88
C ALA A 183 -40.18 6.12 25.16
N GLN A 184 -40.28 6.20 23.83
CA GLN A 184 -40.99 5.21 22.99
C GLN A 184 -40.03 4.30 22.20
N MET A 185 -38.77 4.69 22.03
CA MET A 185 -37.73 3.96 21.30
C MET A 185 -36.42 3.85 22.12
N PRO A 186 -36.46 3.22 23.30
CA PRO A 186 -35.29 3.17 24.21
C PRO A 186 -34.11 2.34 23.66
N ASP A 187 -34.36 1.49 22.66
CA ASP A 187 -33.35 0.60 22.07
C ASP A 187 -32.73 1.16 20.78
N LYS A 188 -33.14 2.37 20.35
CA LYS A 188 -32.74 2.95 19.07
C LYS A 188 -31.55 3.89 19.22
N ILE A 189 -30.39 3.47 18.72
CA ILE A 189 -29.10 4.14 18.98
C ILE A 189 -29.03 5.51 18.31
N ASP A 190 -29.63 5.67 17.14
CA ASP A 190 -29.64 6.88 16.33
C ASP A 190 -30.37 8.03 17.04
N ALA A 191 -31.51 7.74 17.68
CA ALA A 191 -32.20 8.72 18.52
C ALA A 191 -31.37 9.12 19.75
N HIS A 192 -30.70 8.15 20.38
CA HIS A 192 -29.86 8.38 21.55
C HIS A 192 -28.63 9.22 21.21
N LEU A 193 -27.90 8.86 20.15
CA LEU A 193 -26.69 9.56 19.67
C LEU A 193 -27.02 10.99 19.21
N SER A 194 -28.08 11.16 18.41
CA SER A 194 -28.52 12.48 17.98
C SER A 194 -28.85 13.39 19.16
N PHE A 195 -29.52 12.85 20.17
CA PHE A 195 -29.87 13.64 21.35
C PHE A 195 -28.66 14.02 22.20
N VAL A 196 -27.69 13.12 22.40
CA VAL A 196 -26.47 13.49 23.16
C VAL A 196 -25.59 14.47 22.40
N ASP A 197 -25.54 14.41 21.08
CA ASP A 197 -24.84 15.41 20.27
C ASP A 197 -25.55 16.76 20.33
N PHE A 198 -26.87 16.79 20.23
CA PHE A 198 -27.68 17.98 20.49
C PHE A 198 -27.37 18.59 21.87
N LEU A 199 -27.39 17.78 22.94
CA LEU A 199 -27.08 18.25 24.29
C LEU A 199 -25.64 18.76 24.41
N LYS A 200 -24.67 18.08 23.80
CA LYS A 200 -23.26 18.52 23.79
C LYS A 200 -23.10 19.90 23.17
N MET A 201 -23.83 20.20 22.10
CA MET A 201 -23.80 21.53 21.46
C MET A 201 -24.39 22.61 22.36
N GLN A 202 -25.39 22.30 23.18
CA GLN A 202 -26.06 23.27 24.05
C GLN A 202 -25.34 23.51 25.38
N GLU A 203 -24.91 22.43 26.03
CA GLU A 203 -24.52 22.43 27.45
C GLU A 203 -23.08 21.94 27.67
N GLY A 204 -22.37 21.60 26.59
CA GLY A 204 -21.08 20.94 26.65
C GLY A 204 -21.19 19.47 27.11
N ARG A 205 -20.07 18.75 27.08
CA ARG A 205 -20.06 17.30 27.35
C ARG A 205 -20.50 16.94 28.78
N VAL A 206 -20.06 17.71 29.78
CA VAL A 206 -20.38 17.44 31.18
C VAL A 206 -21.88 17.70 31.45
N GLY A 207 -22.41 18.84 31.01
CA GLY A 207 -23.85 19.16 31.14
C GLY A 207 -24.73 18.14 30.42
N ALA A 208 -24.36 17.79 29.18
CA ALA A 208 -25.06 16.74 28.43
C ALA A 208 -25.12 15.41 29.20
N ARG A 209 -24.04 15.02 29.87
CA ARG A 209 -24.01 13.82 30.72
C ARG A 209 -24.91 13.92 31.93
N GLU A 210 -24.92 15.06 32.62
CA GLU A 210 -25.81 15.27 33.77
C GLU A 210 -27.29 15.19 33.39
N VAL A 211 -27.65 15.76 32.23
CA VAL A 211 -29.02 15.72 31.71
C VAL A 211 -29.41 14.33 31.21
N TYR A 212 -28.48 13.63 30.55
CA TYR A 212 -28.77 12.35 29.94
C TYR A 212 -28.82 11.19 30.95
N LEU A 213 -28.03 11.26 32.01
CA LEU A 213 -27.90 10.17 32.99
C LEU A 213 -29.24 9.72 33.62
N PRO A 214 -30.15 10.60 34.06
CA PRO A 214 -31.48 10.19 34.54
C PRO A 214 -32.33 9.48 33.48
N ILE A 215 -32.17 9.83 32.20
CA ILE A 215 -32.90 9.21 31.08
C ILE A 215 -32.38 7.79 30.87
N ALA A 216 -31.05 7.63 30.80
CA ALA A 216 -30.40 6.32 30.68
C ALA A 216 -30.74 5.38 31.86
N ARG A 217 -30.91 5.91 33.07
CA ARG A 217 -31.35 5.11 34.24
C ARG A 217 -32.80 4.63 34.14
N ARG A 218 -33.68 5.40 33.48
CA ARG A 218 -35.09 5.03 33.29
C ARG A 218 -35.28 4.06 32.13
N HIS A 219 -34.44 4.20 31.12
CA HIS A 219 -34.47 3.44 29.87
C HIS A 219 -33.08 2.85 29.61
N SER A 220 -32.68 1.88 30.45
CA SER A 220 -31.37 1.22 30.35
C SER A 220 -31.34 0.24 29.19
N GLY A 221 -30.19 0.14 28.52
CA GLY A 221 -29.97 -0.77 27.41
C GLY A 221 -28.78 -0.31 26.57
N VAL A 222 -28.44 -1.10 25.54
CA VAL A 222 -27.27 -0.87 24.70
C VAL A 222 -27.22 0.56 24.13
N ALA A 223 -28.35 1.11 23.67
CA ALA A 223 -28.40 2.46 23.13
C ALA A 223 -28.08 3.54 24.18
N ALA A 224 -28.56 3.36 25.42
CA ALA A 224 -28.27 4.26 26.53
C ALA A 224 -26.81 4.14 27.00
N ASP A 225 -26.28 2.92 27.05
CA ASP A 225 -24.90 2.65 27.44
C ASP A 225 -23.90 3.23 26.41
N ILE A 226 -24.18 3.05 25.12
CA ILE A 226 -23.43 3.68 24.02
C ILE A 226 -23.44 5.21 24.20
N ALA A 227 -24.60 5.81 24.38
CA ALA A 227 -24.70 7.26 24.52
C ALA A 227 -23.96 7.79 25.76
N LEU A 228 -23.99 7.06 26.88
CA LEU A 228 -23.19 7.38 28.06
C LEU A 228 -21.68 7.23 27.84
N ALA A 229 -21.25 6.22 27.06
CA ALA A 229 -19.87 6.04 26.67
C ALA A 229 -19.39 7.20 25.78
N MET A 230 -20.19 7.62 24.80
CA MET A 230 -19.88 8.74 23.90
C MET A 230 -19.81 10.10 24.61
N LEU A 231 -20.37 10.20 25.82
CA LEU A 231 -20.28 11.38 26.69
C LEU A 231 -19.05 11.37 27.61
N LEU A 232 -18.21 10.34 27.58
CA LEU A 232 -16.93 10.31 28.30
C LEU A 232 -15.84 11.10 27.55
N PRO A 233 -14.77 11.50 28.26
CA PRO A 233 -13.50 11.89 27.64
C PRO A 233 -12.99 10.84 26.65
N ALA A 234 -12.35 11.27 25.55
CA ALA A 234 -11.98 10.41 24.43
C ALA A 234 -11.12 9.20 24.85
N ASP A 235 -10.17 9.42 25.75
CA ASP A 235 -9.28 8.43 26.37
C ASP A 235 -10.02 7.34 27.16
N LYS A 236 -11.31 7.55 27.49
CA LYS A 236 -12.14 6.59 28.23
C LYS A 236 -13.23 5.94 27.39
N GLN A 237 -13.42 6.38 26.14
CA GLN A 237 -14.53 5.91 25.32
C GLN A 237 -14.33 4.46 24.88
N VAL A 238 -13.13 4.09 24.46
CA VAL A 238 -12.81 2.72 24.00
C VAL A 238 -13.12 1.71 25.10
N ALA A 239 -12.51 1.86 26.29
CA ALA A 239 -12.73 0.97 27.42
C ALA A 239 -14.22 0.91 27.85
N ALA A 240 -14.94 2.03 27.77
CA ALA A 240 -16.37 2.05 28.08
C ALA A 240 -17.20 1.30 27.03
N LEU A 241 -16.90 1.47 25.74
CA LEU A 241 -17.57 0.77 24.65
C LEU A 241 -17.30 -0.75 24.71
N GLU A 242 -16.06 -1.17 24.95
CA GLU A 242 -15.68 -2.59 25.11
C GLU A 242 -16.41 -3.30 26.25
N SER A 243 -16.78 -2.54 27.29
CA SER A 243 -17.56 -3.05 28.43
C SER A 243 -19.03 -3.32 28.11
N ILE A 244 -19.55 -2.80 26.99
CA ILE A 244 -20.94 -2.98 26.57
C ILE A 244 -21.07 -4.36 25.92
N GLN A 245 -21.64 -5.31 26.66
CA GLN A 245 -21.80 -6.69 26.22
C GLN A 245 -23.19 -7.23 26.57
N ILE A 246 -23.74 -8.06 25.69
CA ILE A 246 -24.93 -8.87 25.96
C ILE A 246 -24.49 -10.34 25.93
N ASP A 247 -24.64 -11.04 27.05
CA ASP A 247 -24.26 -12.45 27.20
C ASP A 247 -22.79 -12.74 26.80
N GLY A 248 -21.89 -11.80 27.11
CA GLY A 248 -20.46 -11.89 26.77
C GLY A 248 -20.12 -11.51 25.33
N VAL A 249 -21.08 -11.02 24.54
CA VAL A 249 -20.89 -10.64 23.15
C VAL A 249 -21.07 -9.13 22.97
N ILE A 250 -20.10 -8.50 22.31
CA ILE A 250 -20.17 -7.07 21.94
C ILE A 250 -21.29 -6.87 20.89
N PRO A 251 -22.26 -5.98 21.12
CA PRO A 251 -23.30 -5.67 20.15
C PRO A 251 -22.75 -5.06 18.87
N VAL A 252 -23.34 -5.38 17.72
CA VAL A 252 -22.88 -4.93 16.39
C VAL A 252 -22.64 -3.42 16.30
N PRO A 253 -23.53 -2.53 16.78
CA PRO A 253 -23.27 -1.10 16.71
C PRO A 253 -22.05 -0.63 17.51
N VAL A 254 -21.69 -1.36 18.57
CA VAL A 254 -20.50 -1.03 19.38
C VAL A 254 -19.23 -1.33 18.58
N LEU A 255 -19.21 -2.38 17.76
CA LEU A 255 -18.06 -2.72 16.89
C LEU A 255 -17.75 -1.58 15.90
N PHE A 256 -18.78 -1.04 15.24
CA PHE A 256 -18.61 0.11 14.35
C PHE A 256 -18.07 1.34 15.09
N LEU A 257 -18.62 1.64 16.26
CA LEU A 257 -18.18 2.78 17.06
C LEU A 257 -16.75 2.62 17.61
N LEU A 258 -16.33 1.38 17.93
CA LEU A 258 -14.96 1.06 18.28
C LEU A 258 -14.03 1.30 17.10
N ALA A 259 -14.35 0.78 15.91
CA ALA A 259 -13.61 1.06 14.69
C ALA A 259 -13.48 2.57 14.43
N ASP A 260 -14.57 3.31 14.59
CA ASP A 260 -14.58 4.77 14.46
C ASP A 260 -13.67 5.47 15.48
N ARG A 261 -13.39 4.91 16.67
CA ARG A 261 -12.43 5.53 17.62
C ARG A 261 -10.98 5.52 17.12
N PHE A 262 -10.64 4.59 16.23
CA PHE A 262 -9.29 4.42 15.69
C PHE A 262 -9.11 5.03 14.30
N SER A 263 -10.14 5.67 13.73
CA SER A 263 -10.06 6.23 12.38
C SER A 263 -9.27 7.53 12.32
N GLU A 264 -8.67 7.78 11.16
CA GLU A 264 -8.01 9.06 10.86
C GLU A 264 -8.96 10.25 11.03
N ASP A 265 -10.23 10.12 10.64
CA ASP A 265 -11.24 11.19 10.82
C ASP A 265 -11.42 11.61 12.29
N ARG A 266 -11.20 10.69 13.23
CA ARG A 266 -11.30 10.99 14.67
C ARG A 266 -9.98 11.41 15.29
N LEU A 267 -8.88 10.80 14.87
CA LEU A 267 -7.56 11.02 15.44
C LEU A 267 -6.82 12.20 14.81
N GLY A 268 -7.18 12.57 13.57
CA GLY A 268 -6.48 13.52 12.72
C GLY A 268 -5.18 12.97 12.13
N PHE A 269 -4.50 12.09 12.87
CA PHE A 269 -3.35 11.32 12.44
C PHE A 269 -3.51 9.89 12.94
N GLN A 270 -3.36 8.91 12.06
CA GLN A 270 -3.57 7.50 12.36
C GLN A 270 -2.27 6.70 12.26
N THR A 271 -1.88 6.01 13.33
CA THR A 271 -0.71 5.11 13.32
C THR A 271 -1.03 3.75 12.72
N LEU A 272 -0.03 2.93 12.44
CA LEU A 272 -0.21 1.54 12.03
C LEU A 272 -0.94 0.69 13.09
N GLU A 273 -0.70 0.95 14.38
CA GLU A 273 -1.44 0.28 15.47
C GLU A 273 -2.93 0.67 15.45
N ASP A 274 -3.25 1.93 15.18
CA ASP A 274 -4.63 2.38 15.02
C ASP A 274 -5.28 1.75 13.79
N LYS A 275 -4.56 1.69 12.65
CA LYS A 275 -5.03 1.02 11.42
C LYS A 275 -5.33 -0.45 11.67
N ALA A 276 -4.45 -1.15 12.39
CA ALA A 276 -4.66 -2.55 12.76
C ALA A 276 -5.90 -2.71 13.66
N SER A 277 -6.05 -1.82 14.63
CA SER A 277 -7.20 -1.81 15.54
C SER A 277 -8.50 -1.54 14.78
N GLU A 278 -8.54 -0.49 13.95
CA GLU A 278 -9.68 -0.16 13.10
C GLU A 278 -10.06 -1.33 12.20
N ARG A 279 -9.09 -1.90 11.47
CA ARG A 279 -9.29 -3.04 10.59
C ARG A 279 -9.93 -4.21 11.33
N SER A 280 -9.40 -4.58 12.50
CA SER A 280 -9.93 -5.70 13.29
C SER A 280 -11.37 -5.50 13.76
N TRP A 281 -11.75 -4.26 14.10
CA TRP A 281 -13.11 -3.95 14.53
C TRP A 281 -14.08 -3.87 13.34
N LEU A 282 -13.63 -3.37 12.19
CA LEU A 282 -14.41 -3.34 10.95
C LEU A 282 -14.67 -4.74 10.40
N GLU A 283 -13.67 -5.61 10.41
CA GLU A 283 -13.80 -7.02 10.01
C GLU A 283 -14.92 -7.70 10.82
N ARG A 284 -14.81 -7.64 12.16
CA ARG A 284 -15.83 -8.20 13.06
C ARG A 284 -17.21 -7.57 12.84
N PHE A 285 -17.27 -6.26 12.60
CA PHE A 285 -18.54 -5.59 12.31
C PHE A 285 -19.19 -6.14 11.04
N LEU A 286 -18.42 -6.28 9.96
CA LEU A 286 -18.92 -6.76 8.67
C LEU A 286 -19.37 -8.22 8.73
N GLU A 287 -18.63 -9.08 9.43
CA GLU A 287 -19.05 -10.46 9.71
C GLU A 287 -20.38 -10.54 10.46
N ASP A 288 -20.57 -9.66 11.44
CA ASP A 288 -21.70 -9.72 12.36
C ASP A 288 -22.97 -9.00 11.86
N VAL A 289 -22.85 -8.03 10.95
CA VAL A 289 -23.98 -7.28 10.37
C VAL A 289 -24.95 -8.21 9.64
N GLU A 290 -24.47 -9.27 9.00
CA GLU A 290 -25.30 -10.23 8.28
C GLU A 290 -25.97 -11.26 9.19
N LEU A 291 -25.27 -11.67 10.24
CA LEU A 291 -25.65 -12.81 11.08
C LEU A 291 -26.55 -12.40 12.25
N ARG A 292 -26.50 -11.12 12.65
CA ARG A 292 -27.14 -10.62 13.87
C ARG A 292 -28.16 -9.53 13.54
N PRO A 293 -29.15 -9.28 14.42
CA PRO A 293 -30.22 -8.33 14.14
C PRO A 293 -29.74 -6.86 14.27
N TYR A 294 -28.82 -6.44 13.40
CA TYR A 294 -28.19 -5.12 13.37
C TYR A 294 -29.21 -3.99 13.15
N LEU A 295 -30.11 -4.14 12.17
CA LEU A 295 -31.13 -3.15 11.85
C LEU A 295 -32.09 -2.85 13.02
N ARG A 296 -32.21 -3.76 14.00
CA ARG A 296 -33.08 -3.54 15.17
C ARG A 296 -32.63 -2.34 16.01
N TYR A 297 -31.36 -1.99 15.96
CA TYR A 297 -30.78 -0.90 16.74
C TYR A 297 -31.05 0.49 16.13
N PHE A 298 -31.60 0.57 14.93
CA PHE A 298 -31.81 1.83 14.22
C PHE A 298 -33.31 2.10 14.01
N ALA A 299 -33.74 3.34 14.19
CA ALA A 299 -35.05 3.80 13.72
C ALA A 299 -34.95 4.25 12.26
N ASP A 300 -33.86 4.93 11.92
CA ASP A 300 -33.46 5.30 10.57
C ASP A 300 -32.59 4.21 9.95
N GLN A 301 -33.18 3.40 9.07
CA GLN A 301 -32.46 2.33 8.40
C GLN A 301 -31.46 2.85 7.35
N SER A 302 -31.63 4.08 6.85
CA SER A 302 -30.65 4.68 5.93
C SER A 302 -29.31 4.94 6.61
N LEU A 303 -29.33 5.36 7.88
CA LEU A 303 -28.12 5.50 8.69
C LEU A 303 -27.43 4.16 8.94
N ALA A 304 -28.21 3.09 9.12
CA ALA A 304 -27.65 1.73 9.25
C ALA A 304 -26.94 1.29 7.97
N ALA A 305 -27.53 1.59 6.79
CA ALA A 305 -26.88 1.32 5.51
C ALA A 305 -25.61 2.15 5.31
N GLU A 306 -25.64 3.43 5.69
CA GLU A 306 -24.47 4.32 5.64
C GLU A 306 -23.32 3.76 6.48
N TRP A 307 -23.60 3.28 7.71
CA TRP A 307 -22.60 2.64 8.57
C TRP A 307 -22.02 1.38 7.92
N SER A 308 -22.86 0.52 7.34
CA SER A 308 -22.40 -0.66 6.61
C SER A 308 -21.50 -0.30 5.43
N GLN A 309 -21.95 0.61 4.55
CA GLN A 309 -21.17 1.04 3.38
C GLN A 309 -19.86 1.72 3.78
N THR A 310 -19.90 2.56 4.82
CA THR A 310 -18.72 3.24 5.36
C THR A 310 -17.71 2.24 5.91
N ALA A 311 -18.19 1.24 6.66
CA ALA A 311 -17.33 0.18 7.18
C ALA A 311 -16.68 -0.63 6.06
N SER A 312 -17.45 -1.02 5.06
CA SER A 312 -16.97 -1.74 3.88
C SER A 312 -15.88 -0.99 3.12
N SER A 313 -16.12 0.29 2.83
CA SER A 313 -15.19 1.15 2.11
C SER A 313 -13.88 1.37 2.89
N ARG A 314 -13.99 1.64 4.20
CA ARG A 314 -12.83 1.82 5.09
C ARG A 314 -12.03 0.54 5.22
N PHE A 315 -12.71 -0.60 5.41
CA PHE A 315 -12.06 -1.91 5.49
C PHE A 315 -11.29 -2.23 4.21
N ALA A 316 -11.92 -2.10 3.04
CA ALA A 316 -11.25 -2.33 1.75
C ALA A 316 -10.04 -1.40 1.54
N THR A 317 -10.16 -0.14 1.97
CA THR A 317 -9.04 0.82 1.91
C THR A 317 -7.89 0.37 2.81
N LEU A 318 -8.17 -0.09 4.03
CA LEU A 318 -7.16 -0.59 4.96
C LEU A 318 -6.49 -1.87 4.45
N GLU A 319 -7.25 -2.81 3.87
CA GLU A 319 -6.71 -4.00 3.21
C GLU A 319 -5.75 -3.62 2.07
N ALA A 320 -6.15 -2.68 1.23
CA ALA A 320 -5.37 -2.28 0.06
C ALA A 320 -4.11 -1.48 0.40
N THR A 321 -4.10 -0.78 1.54
CA THR A 321 -3.01 0.15 1.91
C THR A 321 -2.12 -0.36 3.03
N THR A 322 -2.53 -1.40 3.76
CA THR A 322 -1.84 -1.88 4.96
C THR A 322 -1.66 -3.39 4.89
N SER A 323 -0.49 -3.85 4.42
CA SER A 323 -0.16 -5.27 4.36
C SER A 323 0.07 -5.86 5.76
N SER A 324 -0.27 -7.13 5.94
CA SER A 324 -0.04 -7.85 7.20
C SER A 324 1.45 -7.90 7.57
N SER A 325 2.32 -8.02 6.57
CA SER A 325 3.78 -7.94 6.73
C SER A 325 4.24 -6.60 7.33
N THR A 326 3.66 -5.48 6.89
CA THR A 326 3.98 -4.14 7.41
C THR A 326 3.47 -3.93 8.84
N LEU A 327 2.34 -4.54 9.21
CA LEU A 327 1.82 -4.48 10.59
C LEU A 327 2.74 -5.20 11.58
N VAL A 328 3.36 -6.30 11.16
CA VAL A 328 4.30 -7.07 12.01
C VAL A 328 5.66 -6.38 12.07
N MET A 329 6.14 -5.88 10.93
CA MET A 329 7.46 -5.27 10.81
C MET A 329 7.37 -3.95 10.03
N PRO A 330 7.10 -2.81 10.70
CA PRO A 330 6.90 -1.52 10.05
C PRO A 330 8.22 -0.82 9.68
N VAL A 331 9.37 -1.41 10.04
CA VAL A 331 10.70 -0.89 9.72
C VAL A 331 11.31 -1.74 8.59
N GLN A 332 11.45 -1.14 7.43
CA GLN A 332 12.21 -1.72 6.32
C GLN A 332 13.64 -1.19 6.34
N LEU A 333 14.58 -2.01 5.89
CA LEU A 333 16.00 -1.65 5.87
C LEU A 333 16.60 -1.73 4.47
N ALA A 334 17.55 -0.84 4.20
CA ALA A 334 18.45 -0.92 3.07
C ALA A 334 19.87 -0.58 3.51
N ILE A 335 20.83 -1.47 3.23
CA ILE A 335 22.22 -1.24 3.64
C ILE A 335 23.05 -0.64 2.52
N ASN A 336 23.93 0.29 2.89
CA ASN A 336 25.04 0.74 2.08
C ASN A 336 26.35 0.47 2.81
N ILE A 337 27.32 -0.09 2.10
CA ILE A 337 28.62 -0.42 2.66
C ILE A 337 29.57 0.73 2.37
N SER A 338 30.30 1.20 3.39
CA SER A 338 31.42 2.11 3.25
C SER A 338 32.73 1.40 3.60
N ASN A 339 33.86 2.12 3.55
CA ASN A 339 35.17 1.54 3.88
C ASN A 339 35.26 1.05 5.34
N ASP A 340 34.57 1.73 6.26
CA ASP A 340 34.77 1.53 7.70
C ASP A 340 33.45 1.23 8.45
N SER A 341 32.30 1.30 7.78
CA SER A 341 30.99 1.09 8.41
C SER A 341 29.93 0.57 7.45
N ILE A 342 28.88 -0.01 8.03
CA ILE A 342 27.62 -0.32 7.37
C ILE A 342 26.64 0.80 7.72
N MET A 343 26.17 1.51 6.70
CA MET A 343 25.09 2.48 6.82
C MET A 343 23.76 1.77 6.59
N VAL A 344 22.97 1.62 7.64
CA VAL A 344 21.62 1.04 7.57
C VAL A 344 20.63 2.18 7.42
N ASN A 345 19.97 2.26 6.26
CA ASN A 345 18.86 3.19 6.03
C ASN A 345 17.57 2.53 6.50
N LEU A 346 16.79 3.26 7.29
CA LEU A 346 15.52 2.82 7.85
C LEU A 346 14.38 3.52 7.10
N SER A 347 13.44 2.75 6.58
CA SER A 347 12.17 3.25 6.05
C SER A 347 11.05 2.82 6.98
N LEU A 348 10.33 3.78 7.56
CA LEU A 348 9.24 3.52 8.48
C LEU A 348 7.91 3.62 7.73
N ALA A 349 6.99 2.72 8.01
CA ALA A 349 5.63 2.78 7.46
C ALA A 349 4.72 3.79 8.21
N ASP A 350 5.14 4.24 9.39
CA ASP A 350 4.52 5.35 10.15
C ASP A 350 5.34 6.64 10.02
N LEU A 351 4.68 7.78 10.25
CA LEU A 351 5.39 9.03 10.52
C LEU A 351 6.10 8.94 11.88
N ALA A 352 7.34 9.41 11.94
CA ALA A 352 8.14 9.44 13.16
C ALA A 352 8.71 10.84 13.41
N VAL A 353 8.74 11.23 14.68
CA VAL A 353 9.35 12.49 15.16
C VAL A 353 10.65 12.25 15.92
N ASP A 354 10.93 11.01 16.29
CA ASP A 354 12.21 10.54 16.82
C ASP A 354 12.40 9.08 16.45
N ILE A 355 13.63 8.69 16.11
CA ILE A 355 14.02 7.30 15.86
C ILE A 355 15.14 6.98 16.83
N GLN A 356 15.00 5.89 17.56
CA GLN A 356 15.96 5.47 18.56
C GLN A 356 16.36 4.02 18.31
N TRP A 357 17.61 3.70 18.62
CA TRP A 357 18.13 2.36 18.42
C TRP A 357 19.10 1.97 19.53
N ARG A 358 19.35 0.67 19.67
CA ARG A 358 20.37 0.12 20.57
C ARG A 358 20.98 -1.14 19.99
N ASP A 359 22.26 -1.34 20.28
CA ASP A 359 23.05 -2.50 19.81
C ASP A 359 22.85 -3.77 20.64
N THR A 360 22.31 -3.62 21.85
CA THR A 360 22.16 -4.69 22.84
C THR A 360 20.80 -4.59 23.52
N VAL A 361 20.19 -5.74 23.80
CA VAL A 361 18.85 -5.86 24.41
C VAL A 361 18.75 -5.23 25.81
N ASP A 362 19.87 -5.04 26.50
CA ASP A 362 19.94 -4.36 27.80
C ASP A 362 20.49 -2.93 27.74
N GLY A 363 20.86 -2.46 26.54
CA GLY A 363 21.37 -1.11 26.31
C GLY A 363 20.29 -0.04 26.39
N GLU A 364 20.71 1.21 26.63
CA GLU A 364 19.83 2.36 26.52
C GLU A 364 19.60 2.71 25.04
N PHE A 365 18.36 3.08 24.71
CA PHE A 365 18.02 3.59 23.38
C PHE A 365 18.65 4.95 23.14
N VAL A 366 19.35 5.08 22.02
CA VAL A 366 19.99 6.33 21.59
C VAL A 366 19.27 6.85 20.35
N SER A 367 18.91 8.14 20.37
CA SER A 367 18.31 8.82 19.22
C SER A 367 19.28 8.90 18.04
N THR A 368 18.78 8.73 16.81
CA THR A 368 19.54 8.98 15.58
C THR A 368 19.76 10.48 15.32
N GLY A 369 19.11 11.34 16.09
CA GLY A 369 19.18 12.80 15.97
C GLY A 369 18.18 13.35 14.95
N LEU A 370 18.18 14.68 14.80
CA LEU A 370 17.24 15.40 13.95
C LEU A 370 17.95 16.13 12.82
N MET A 371 17.40 16.03 11.62
CA MET A 371 17.83 16.74 10.43
C MET A 371 17.45 18.22 10.52
N ASP A 372 18.21 19.09 9.83
CA ASP A 372 17.81 20.49 9.57
C ASP A 372 16.82 20.58 8.40
N TYR A 373 15.82 19.71 8.42
CA TYR A 373 14.70 19.66 7.48
C TYR A 373 13.40 19.55 8.26
N ILE A 374 12.43 20.40 7.95
CA ILE A 374 11.09 20.34 8.54
C ILE A 374 10.24 19.44 7.66
N ASP A 375 9.76 18.36 8.25
CA ASP A 375 8.81 17.46 7.64
C ASP A 375 7.46 18.19 7.44
N PRO A 376 6.91 18.22 6.22
CA PRO A 376 5.69 18.97 5.91
C PRO A 376 4.43 18.36 6.55
N ASP A 377 4.43 17.07 6.84
CA ASP A 377 3.28 16.34 7.38
C ASP A 377 3.20 16.51 8.90
N THR A 378 4.35 16.50 9.57
CA THR A 378 4.42 16.67 11.04
C THR A 378 4.65 18.10 11.49
N GLY A 379 5.17 18.97 10.62
CA GLY A 379 5.60 20.33 10.96
C GLY A 379 6.80 20.38 11.92
N ARG A 380 7.50 19.25 12.14
CA ARG A 380 8.64 19.09 13.05
C ARG A 380 9.91 18.75 12.27
N LYS A 381 11.07 18.85 12.93
CA LYS A 381 12.32 18.37 12.32
C LYS A 381 12.25 16.86 12.12
N MET A 382 12.67 16.40 10.94
CA MET A 382 12.69 14.97 10.60
C MET A 382 13.81 14.24 11.37
N PRO A 383 13.58 13.04 11.92
CA PRO A 383 14.66 12.22 12.47
C PRO A 383 15.59 11.71 11.37
N TYR A 384 16.87 11.47 11.70
CA TYR A 384 17.79 10.84 10.75
C TYR A 384 17.38 9.38 10.53
N PRO A 385 17.03 8.97 9.30
CA PRO A 385 16.57 7.60 9.00
C PRO A 385 17.76 6.66 8.78
N GLN A 386 18.85 6.84 9.54
CA GLN A 386 20.10 6.10 9.32
C GLN A 386 20.74 5.71 10.64
N VAL A 387 21.21 4.48 10.69
CA VAL A 387 22.03 3.93 11.76
C VAL A 387 23.37 3.52 11.16
N GLN A 388 24.46 3.89 11.84
CA GLN A 388 25.81 3.51 11.44
C GLN A 388 26.33 2.41 12.36
N ILE A 389 26.66 1.26 11.78
CA ILE A 389 27.16 0.08 12.49
C ILE A 389 28.60 -0.19 12.07
N PRO A 390 29.49 -0.65 12.96
CA PRO A 390 30.83 -1.07 12.59
C PRO A 390 30.83 -2.08 11.43
N LEU A 391 31.84 -2.00 10.57
CA LEU A 391 31.99 -2.95 9.47
C LEU A 391 32.28 -4.35 10.01
N GLN A 392 31.44 -5.32 9.63
CA GLN A 392 31.56 -6.72 10.00
C GLN A 392 30.93 -7.61 8.93
N ASP A 393 31.36 -8.86 8.83
CA ASP A 393 30.85 -9.82 7.84
C ASP A 393 29.67 -10.66 8.37
N GLY A 394 29.59 -10.83 9.68
CA GLY A 394 28.65 -11.74 10.34
C GLY A 394 27.26 -11.17 10.53
N ASP A 395 26.53 -11.82 11.44
CA ASP A 395 25.18 -11.41 11.80
C ASP A 395 25.20 -10.09 12.57
N VAL A 396 24.37 -9.16 12.12
CA VAL A 396 24.08 -7.90 12.77
C VAL A 396 22.75 -8.06 13.49
N HIS A 397 22.69 -7.58 14.73
CA HIS A 397 21.47 -7.50 15.52
C HIS A 397 21.43 -6.17 16.24
N PHE A 398 20.29 -5.49 16.19
CA PHE A 398 20.01 -4.28 16.94
C PHE A 398 18.50 -4.08 17.00
N GLU A 399 18.04 -3.25 17.93
CA GLU A 399 16.63 -2.92 18.04
C GLU A 399 16.37 -1.47 17.64
N VAL A 400 15.20 -1.23 17.06
CA VAL A 400 14.72 0.11 16.68
C VAL A 400 13.37 0.36 17.32
N GLN A 401 13.20 1.56 17.87
CA GLN A 401 11.90 2.10 18.22
C GLN A 401 11.75 3.50 17.64
N TYR A 402 10.53 3.95 17.45
CA TYR A 402 10.26 5.32 16.98
C TYR A 402 9.11 5.94 17.75
N THR A 403 9.13 7.27 17.82
CA THR A 403 8.04 8.03 18.46
C THR A 403 7.19 8.66 17.37
N THR A 404 5.88 8.46 17.44
CA THR A 404 4.89 9.02 16.51
C THR A 404 4.56 10.47 16.88
N PRO A 405 3.95 11.27 15.97
CA PRO A 405 3.60 12.68 16.22
C PRO A 405 2.73 12.94 17.47
N ASP A 406 1.87 11.99 17.82
CA ASP A 406 1.00 11.97 19.00
C ASP A 406 1.72 11.52 20.30
N GLY A 407 2.98 11.11 20.20
CA GLY A 407 3.84 10.81 21.34
C GLY A 407 3.85 9.36 21.80
N ARG A 408 3.22 8.44 21.05
CA ARG A 408 3.36 7.00 21.30
C ARG A 408 4.72 6.50 20.85
N VAL A 409 5.25 5.53 21.59
CA VAL A 409 6.49 4.84 21.24
C VAL A 409 6.11 3.50 20.62
N MET A 410 6.62 3.25 19.42
CA MET A 410 6.37 2.06 18.63
C MET A 410 7.62 1.17 18.63
N GLY A 411 7.43 -0.13 18.84
CA GLY A 411 8.52 -1.09 19.02
C GLY A 411 8.79 -1.41 20.50
N PRO A 412 9.96 -1.95 20.84
CA PRO A 412 11.12 -2.12 19.96
C PRO A 412 10.93 -3.24 18.93
N TYR A 413 11.44 -3.01 17.73
CA TYR A 413 11.49 -3.99 16.65
C TYR A 413 12.90 -4.56 16.54
N ASP A 414 13.00 -5.89 16.55
CA ASP A 414 14.26 -6.62 16.37
C ASP A 414 14.67 -6.59 14.89
N ILE A 415 15.83 -6.01 14.61
CA ILE A 415 16.46 -6.01 13.30
C ILE A 415 17.62 -6.99 13.32
N SER A 416 17.52 -8.05 12.50
CA SER A 416 18.60 -9.00 12.30
C SER A 416 18.84 -9.27 10.82
N PHE A 417 20.11 -9.26 10.41
CA PHE A 417 20.53 -9.65 9.07
C PHE A 417 21.99 -10.10 9.04
N ASN A 418 22.36 -10.94 8.07
CA ASN A 418 23.76 -11.25 7.80
C ASN A 418 24.39 -10.15 6.92
N ALA A 419 25.43 -9.48 7.41
CA ALA A 419 26.01 -8.34 6.73
C ALA A 419 26.63 -8.70 5.37
N LEU A 420 27.39 -9.79 5.30
CA LEU A 420 28.03 -10.23 4.07
C LEU A 420 27.00 -10.62 3.01
N GLU A 421 25.98 -11.39 3.37
CA GLU A 421 24.92 -11.78 2.43
C GLU A 421 24.08 -10.60 1.96
N SER A 422 23.72 -9.67 2.85
CA SER A 422 23.05 -8.43 2.47
C SER A 422 23.92 -7.57 1.52
N GLY A 423 25.23 -7.52 1.75
CA GLY A 423 26.18 -6.86 0.87
C GLY A 423 26.24 -7.50 -0.52
N ARG A 424 26.27 -8.84 -0.58
CA ARG A 424 26.22 -9.61 -1.83
C ARG A 424 24.93 -9.34 -2.61
N ALA A 425 23.79 -9.39 -1.92
CA ALA A 425 22.48 -9.11 -2.52
C ALA A 425 22.42 -7.70 -3.10
N ARG A 426 22.94 -6.70 -2.38
CA ARG A 426 23.03 -5.31 -2.85
C ARG A 426 23.89 -5.16 -4.11
N MET A 427 25.04 -5.82 -4.16
CA MET A 427 25.92 -5.79 -5.33
C MET A 427 25.30 -6.50 -6.53
N LYS A 428 24.59 -7.62 -6.31
CA LYS A 428 23.81 -8.27 -7.36
C LYS A 428 22.74 -7.34 -7.94
N GLU A 429 21.99 -6.64 -7.09
CA GLU A 429 20.98 -5.67 -7.52
C GLU A 429 21.60 -4.54 -8.37
N LEU A 430 22.74 -3.98 -7.94
CA LEU A 430 23.46 -2.97 -8.72
C LEU A 430 23.92 -3.50 -10.08
N LEU A 431 24.45 -4.73 -10.10
CA LEU A 431 24.88 -5.39 -11.33
C LEU A 431 23.71 -5.55 -12.31
N GLU A 432 22.58 -6.09 -11.88
CA GLU A 432 21.43 -6.27 -12.76
C GLU A 432 20.81 -4.94 -13.21
N ARG A 433 20.72 -3.94 -12.32
CA ARG A 433 20.22 -2.61 -12.65
C ARG A 433 21.10 -1.90 -13.69
N PHE A 434 22.42 -2.03 -13.57
CA PHE A 434 23.39 -1.36 -14.44
C PHE A 434 24.10 -2.32 -15.39
N TRP A 435 23.36 -3.31 -15.91
CA TRP A 435 23.93 -4.36 -16.76
C TRP A 435 24.62 -3.83 -18.02
N THR A 436 24.14 -2.72 -18.58
CA THR A 436 24.71 -2.08 -19.77
C THR A 436 26.15 -1.59 -19.58
N SER A 437 26.60 -1.49 -18.32
CA SER A 437 27.93 -1.03 -17.95
C SER A 437 28.90 -2.16 -17.64
N TRP A 438 28.46 -3.42 -17.66
CA TRP A 438 29.30 -4.57 -17.28
C TRP A 438 30.56 -4.67 -18.11
N VAL A 439 30.42 -4.49 -19.43
CA VAL A 439 31.51 -4.63 -20.38
C VAL A 439 31.60 -3.43 -21.32
N ASP A 440 32.82 -2.92 -21.49
CA ASP A 440 33.15 -1.92 -22.49
C ASP A 440 34.06 -2.53 -23.58
N VAL A 441 33.54 -2.59 -24.81
CA VAL A 441 34.23 -3.19 -25.95
C VAL A 441 35.03 -2.10 -26.66
N GLY A 442 36.32 -2.01 -26.32
CA GLY A 442 37.28 -1.07 -26.89
C GLY A 442 37.88 -1.53 -28.23
N GLN A 443 38.88 -0.78 -28.73
CA GLN A 443 39.53 -1.11 -30.01
C GLN A 443 40.39 -2.37 -29.93
N ASN A 444 41.20 -2.50 -28.87
CA ASN A 444 42.17 -3.58 -28.69
C ASN A 444 41.92 -4.41 -27.42
N GLN A 445 40.99 -3.98 -26.56
CA GLN A 445 40.72 -4.56 -25.25
C GLN A 445 39.22 -4.58 -24.99
N ILE A 446 38.77 -5.59 -24.24
CA ILE A 446 37.43 -5.69 -23.69
C ILE A 446 37.55 -5.54 -22.18
N TRP A 447 36.91 -4.53 -21.61
CA TRP A 447 37.00 -4.18 -20.19
C TRP A 447 35.81 -4.72 -19.41
N PHE A 448 36.09 -5.33 -18.27
CA PHE A 448 35.13 -5.87 -17.30
C PHE A 448 35.11 -5.06 -15.99
N SER A 449 35.66 -3.83 -15.99
CA SER A 449 35.92 -3.05 -14.78
C SER A 449 34.71 -2.85 -13.87
N HIS A 450 33.50 -2.71 -14.43
CA HIS A 450 32.28 -2.59 -13.64
C HIS A 450 31.93 -3.90 -12.91
N LEU A 451 32.10 -5.06 -13.56
CA LEU A 451 31.92 -6.36 -12.91
C LEU A 451 32.94 -6.54 -11.78
N ILE A 452 34.21 -6.24 -12.04
CA ILE A 452 35.28 -6.38 -11.03
C ILE A 452 35.09 -5.42 -9.85
N GLY A 453 34.58 -4.20 -10.09
CA GLY A 453 34.24 -3.27 -9.03
C GLY A 453 33.10 -3.74 -8.11
N ASN A 454 32.26 -4.69 -8.56
CA ASN A 454 31.14 -5.26 -7.80
C ASN A 454 31.36 -6.75 -7.48
N ARG A 455 32.63 -7.21 -7.47
CA ARG A 455 32.98 -8.64 -7.36
C ARG A 455 32.54 -9.32 -6.05
N LEU A 456 32.15 -8.56 -5.01
CA LEU A 456 31.52 -9.12 -3.81
C LEU A 456 30.27 -9.93 -4.15
N GLY A 457 29.45 -9.46 -5.09
CA GLY A 457 28.26 -10.18 -5.53
C GLY A 457 28.53 -11.33 -6.50
N ILE A 458 29.75 -11.46 -7.03
CA ILE A 458 30.07 -12.32 -8.17
C ILE A 458 30.81 -13.58 -7.70
N LYS A 459 30.26 -14.73 -8.03
CA LYS A 459 30.90 -16.03 -7.82
C LYS A 459 31.76 -16.44 -9.01
N SER A 460 31.24 -16.29 -10.23
CA SER A 460 32.00 -16.55 -11.46
C SER A 460 31.47 -15.72 -12.63
N ILE A 461 32.32 -15.51 -13.64
CA ILE A 461 31.97 -14.83 -14.89
C ILE A 461 32.33 -15.75 -16.04
N ARG A 462 31.40 -15.91 -16.97
CA ARG A 462 31.66 -16.56 -18.25
C ARG A 462 31.33 -15.64 -19.42
N TYR A 463 32.10 -15.78 -20.48
CA TYR A 463 31.87 -15.04 -21.72
C TYR A 463 32.10 -15.94 -22.94
N LYS A 464 31.55 -15.53 -24.07
CA LYS A 464 31.85 -16.11 -25.37
C LYS A 464 31.74 -15.07 -26.46
N PHE A 465 32.44 -15.28 -27.57
CA PHE A 465 32.42 -14.35 -28.69
C PHE A 465 31.39 -14.79 -29.73
N ASN A 466 30.79 -13.81 -30.42
CA ASN A 466 29.92 -14.04 -31.56
C ASN A 466 28.86 -15.13 -31.33
N ASP A 467 29.00 -16.30 -31.96
CA ASP A 467 28.12 -17.46 -31.84
C ASP A 467 28.88 -18.71 -31.40
N ASP A 468 30.01 -18.55 -30.72
CA ASP A 468 30.81 -19.67 -30.21
C ASP A 468 29.95 -20.58 -29.32
N GLU A 469 30.15 -21.89 -29.42
CA GLU A 469 29.40 -22.87 -28.62
C GLU A 469 29.93 -22.94 -27.18
N GLU A 470 31.23 -22.73 -27.00
CA GLU A 470 31.92 -22.87 -25.72
C GLU A 470 31.97 -21.55 -24.93
N TRP A 471 31.81 -21.65 -23.61
CA TRP A 471 31.97 -20.54 -22.68
C TRP A 471 33.40 -20.51 -22.12
N SER A 472 34.05 -19.35 -22.19
CA SER A 472 35.31 -19.08 -21.51
C SER A 472 35.06 -18.47 -20.13
N ALA A 473 35.88 -18.81 -19.14
CA ALA A 473 35.83 -18.21 -17.82
C ALA A 473 36.68 -16.92 -17.79
N PHE A 474 36.13 -15.84 -17.22
CA PHE A 474 36.92 -14.67 -16.86
C PHE A 474 37.37 -14.82 -15.40
N PRO A 475 38.67 -14.65 -15.09
CA PRO A 475 39.17 -14.83 -13.73
C PRO A 475 38.64 -13.73 -12.81
N VAL A 476 38.01 -14.13 -11.72
CA VAL A 476 37.52 -13.24 -10.66
C VAL A 476 38.07 -13.72 -9.32
N GLU A 477 38.74 -12.82 -8.60
CA GLU A 477 39.14 -13.08 -7.23
C GLU A 477 37.93 -12.92 -6.28
N PRO A 478 37.58 -13.94 -5.47
CA PRO A 478 36.45 -13.85 -4.57
C PRO A 478 36.58 -12.71 -3.55
N ALA A 479 35.54 -11.89 -3.39
CA ALA A 479 35.38 -11.07 -2.19
C ALA A 479 34.59 -11.88 -1.15
N ASN A 480 35.29 -12.42 -0.17
CA ASN A 480 34.68 -13.18 0.93
C ASN A 480 34.49 -12.33 2.19
N SER A 481 34.69 -11.01 2.09
CA SER A 481 34.57 -10.07 3.21
C SER A 481 34.18 -8.68 2.72
N LEU A 482 33.35 -7.98 3.49
CA LEU A 482 32.98 -6.59 3.30
C LEU A 482 34.18 -5.65 3.42
N HIS A 483 35.18 -6.01 4.24
CA HIS A 483 36.45 -5.26 4.35
C HIS A 483 37.22 -5.19 3.03
N HIS A 484 36.95 -6.11 2.10
CA HIS A 484 37.64 -6.19 0.81
C HIS A 484 36.81 -5.65 -0.35
N VAL A 485 35.68 -4.99 -0.11
CA VAL A 485 34.81 -4.49 -1.20
C VAL A 485 35.54 -3.45 -2.06
N TYR A 486 36.29 -2.54 -1.43
CA TYR A 486 36.99 -1.46 -2.11
C TYR A 486 38.52 -1.66 -2.16
N SER A 487 39.02 -2.87 -1.87
CA SER A 487 40.44 -3.14 -1.90
C SER A 487 41.00 -2.88 -3.31
N THR A 488 42.06 -2.09 -3.43
CA THR A 488 42.79 -1.92 -4.69
C THR A 488 43.81 -3.05 -4.83
N GLY A 489 43.58 -3.97 -5.77
CA GLY A 489 44.50 -5.06 -6.12
C GLY A 489 44.79 -5.07 -7.61
N ASP A 490 45.81 -5.81 -8.03
CA ASP A 490 46.14 -6.08 -9.45
C ASP A 490 45.16 -7.09 -10.04
N PHE A 491 43.87 -6.76 -10.03
CA PHE A 491 42.84 -7.61 -10.62
C PHE A 491 42.91 -7.54 -12.14
N GLN A 492 42.72 -8.70 -12.78
CA GLN A 492 42.47 -8.69 -14.22
C GLN A 492 41.15 -7.98 -14.49
N THR A 493 41.20 -6.85 -15.19
CA THR A 493 40.02 -6.04 -15.54
C THR A 493 39.72 -6.03 -17.03
N SER A 494 40.57 -6.68 -17.85
CA SER A 494 40.37 -6.76 -19.29
C SER A 494 40.97 -8.02 -19.92
N ILE A 495 40.53 -8.29 -21.15
CA ILE A 495 41.13 -9.26 -22.06
C ILE A 495 41.43 -8.59 -23.41
N PRO A 496 42.45 -9.05 -24.14
CA PRO A 496 42.68 -8.65 -25.52
C PRO A 496 41.43 -8.92 -26.38
N ARG A 497 41.07 -7.97 -27.24
CA ARG A 497 39.97 -8.17 -28.21
C ARG A 497 40.50 -8.92 -29.44
N PRO A 498 39.98 -10.12 -29.78
CA PRO A 498 40.31 -10.76 -31.05
C PRO A 498 39.80 -9.92 -32.24
N ILE A 499 40.46 -10.04 -33.39
CA ILE A 499 40.23 -9.16 -34.56
C ILE A 499 38.79 -9.30 -35.09
N ASP A 500 38.26 -10.53 -35.10
CA ASP A 500 36.98 -10.88 -35.72
C ASP A 500 35.78 -10.87 -34.75
N VAL A 501 35.92 -10.22 -33.59
CA VAL A 501 34.85 -10.15 -32.59
C VAL A 501 33.97 -8.93 -32.82
N GLU A 502 32.71 -9.18 -33.19
CA GLU A 502 31.66 -8.17 -33.36
C GLU A 502 30.84 -7.96 -32.08
N ARG A 503 30.57 -9.06 -31.37
CA ARG A 503 29.84 -9.07 -30.10
C ARG A 503 30.47 -10.00 -29.08
N ILE A 504 30.27 -9.69 -27.82
CA ILE A 504 30.58 -10.56 -26.68
C ILE A 504 29.30 -10.82 -25.90
N LEU A 505 29.04 -12.08 -25.58
CA LEU A 505 27.98 -12.48 -24.66
C LEU A 505 28.61 -12.78 -23.30
N VAL A 506 28.00 -12.27 -22.24
CA VAL A 506 28.50 -12.40 -20.87
C VAL A 506 27.38 -12.88 -19.96
N GLN A 507 27.74 -13.74 -19.02
CA GLN A 507 26.85 -14.21 -17.98
C GLN A 507 27.59 -14.31 -16.65
N VAL A 508 26.89 -13.98 -15.57
CA VAL A 508 27.44 -13.91 -14.22
C VAL A 508 26.73 -14.93 -13.34
N GLU A 509 27.50 -15.69 -12.55
CA GLU A 509 26.99 -16.53 -11.47
C GLU A 509 27.09 -15.74 -10.16
N TYR A 510 26.01 -15.72 -9.38
CA TYR A 510 25.94 -15.06 -8.08
C TYR A 510 26.11 -16.07 -6.92
N TYR A 511 26.39 -15.58 -5.72
CA TYR A 511 26.57 -16.44 -4.53
C TYR A 511 25.29 -17.15 -4.06
N ASP A 512 24.12 -16.67 -4.48
CA ASP A 512 22.84 -17.37 -4.27
C ASP A 512 22.60 -18.52 -5.27
N GLY A 513 23.58 -18.82 -6.12
CA GLY A 513 23.53 -19.90 -7.11
C GLY A 513 22.74 -19.55 -8.38
N GLN A 514 22.14 -18.37 -8.45
CA GLN A 514 21.45 -17.93 -9.66
C GLN A 514 22.44 -17.43 -10.71
N TRP A 515 22.09 -17.65 -11.97
CA TRP A 515 22.77 -17.05 -13.12
C TRP A 515 22.02 -15.82 -13.60
N SER A 516 22.76 -14.80 -14.01
CA SER A 516 22.18 -13.67 -14.72
C SER A 516 21.57 -14.10 -16.05
N THR A 517 20.71 -13.27 -16.61
CA THR A 517 20.40 -13.36 -18.03
C THR A 517 21.67 -13.15 -18.86
N VAL A 518 21.73 -13.77 -20.04
CA VAL A 518 22.85 -13.56 -20.96
C VAL A 518 22.76 -12.14 -21.53
N ARG A 519 23.81 -11.35 -21.34
CA ARG A 519 23.90 -9.96 -21.81
C ARG A 519 24.84 -9.87 -23.00
N GLU A 520 24.41 -9.17 -24.04
CA GLU A 520 25.20 -8.93 -25.25
C GLU A 520 25.80 -7.52 -25.25
N PHE A 521 27.09 -7.42 -25.56
CA PHE A 521 27.81 -6.16 -25.67
C PHE A 521 28.49 -6.05 -27.03
N ARG A 522 28.47 -4.82 -27.58
CA ARG A 522 29.10 -4.47 -28.85
C ARG A 522 29.92 -3.22 -28.69
N ARG A 523 30.86 -2.99 -29.61
CA ARG A 523 31.63 -1.76 -29.65
C ARG A 523 30.72 -0.54 -29.85
N LYS A 524 30.87 0.46 -28.98
CA LYS A 524 30.20 1.75 -29.14
C LYS A 524 30.63 2.40 -30.48
N GLY A 525 29.67 2.58 -31.39
CA GLY A 525 29.89 3.19 -32.71
C GLY A 525 30.07 2.23 -33.89
N ALA A 526 29.97 0.91 -33.68
CA ALA A 526 29.79 -0.03 -34.79
C ALA A 526 28.32 0.06 -35.29
N ARG A 527 28.13 0.39 -36.58
CA ARG A 527 26.82 0.55 -37.23
C ARG A 527 26.20 -0.77 -37.66
#